data_AF-A0A0F6W4C0-F1
#
_entry.id   AF-A0A0F6W4C0-F1
#
_cell.length_a   1.000
_cell.length_b   1.000
_cell.length_c   1.000
_cell.angle_alpha   90.00
_cell.angle_beta   90.00
_cell.angle_gamma   90.00
#
_symmetry.space_group_name_H-M   'P 1'
#
loop_
_entity.id
_entity.type
_entity.pdbx_description
1 polymer ?
#
loop_
_entity_poly.entity_id
_entity_poly.type
_entity_poly.pdbx_seq_one_letter_code
_entity_poly.pdbx_strand_id
1 'polypeptide(L)'
;MSRARLEELLARAMRADDPVAALHDAAGDPELDEPTRAALARVDPDGVRMQALLVARLRCERLVQGSDEAAHRAELDPRAFAALFRVYHREVPMHASHPSAEGRAFEAWLSRRSR
;
A
#
# COMPACT_ATOMS: atom_id res chain seq x y z
N MET A 1 -9.25 -0.61 22.87
CA MET A 1 -8.63 -0.83 21.55
C MET A 1 -8.86 0.40 20.68
N SER A 2 -7.82 1.01 20.12
CA SER A 2 -8.02 2.07 19.13
C SER A 2 -8.15 1.42 17.75
N ARG A 3 -9.36 1.42 17.18
CA ARG A 3 -9.62 0.94 15.81
C ARG A 3 -8.65 1.55 14.79
N ALA A 4 -8.28 2.82 15.00
CA ALA A 4 -7.34 3.55 14.17
C ALA A 4 -5.94 2.92 14.16
N ARG A 5 -5.47 2.37 15.29
CA ARG A 5 -4.15 1.72 15.35
C ARG A 5 -4.13 0.44 14.52
N LEU A 6 -5.18 -0.38 14.62
CA LEU A 6 -5.32 -1.59 13.81
C LEU A 6 -5.39 -1.24 12.31
N GLU A 7 -6.22 -0.25 11.94
CA GLU A 7 -6.33 0.22 10.55
C GLU A 7 -4.97 0.68 10.00
N GLU A 8 -4.19 1.41 10.80
CA GLU A 8 -2.83 1.85 10.42
C GLU A 8 -1.89 0.67 10.15
N LEU A 9 -1.87 -0.32 11.06
CA LEU A 9 -1.04 -1.53 10.92
C LEU A 9 -1.42 -2.34 9.68
N LEU A 10 -2.70 -2.54 9.44
CA LEU A 10 -3.20 -3.23 8.25
C LEU A 10 -2.82 -2.47 6.97
N ALA A 11 -3.04 -1.16 6.93
CA ALA A 11 -2.71 -0.33 5.78
C ALA A 11 -1.19 -0.29 5.50
N ARG A 12 -0.36 -0.41 6.53
CA ARG A 12 1.10 -0.54 6.39
C ARG A 12 1.48 -1.91 5.84
N ALA A 13 0.92 -2.99 6.37
CA ALA A 13 1.20 -4.35 5.93
C ALA A 13 0.84 -4.57 4.47
N MET A 14 -0.28 -4.05 3.98
CA MET A 14 -0.69 -4.17 2.57
C MET A 14 0.23 -3.45 1.57
N ARG A 15 1.22 -2.68 2.06
CA ARG A 15 2.23 -2.00 1.25
C ARG A 15 3.63 -2.55 1.47
N ALA A 16 3.81 -3.48 2.42
CA ALA A 16 5.11 -4.06 2.72
C ALA A 16 5.57 -5.02 1.60
N ASP A 17 6.88 -5.22 1.48
CA ASP A 17 7.44 -6.23 0.57
C ASP A 17 7.05 -7.66 1.02
N ASP A 18 6.97 -7.89 2.33
CA ASP A 18 6.41 -9.10 2.93
C ASP A 18 5.21 -8.74 3.83
N PRO A 19 3.97 -8.77 3.28
CA PRO A 19 2.77 -8.42 4.03
C PRO A 19 2.46 -9.43 5.15
N VAL A 20 2.91 -10.68 5.03
CA VAL A 20 2.66 -11.73 6.03
C VAL A 20 3.54 -11.49 7.25
N ALA A 21 4.84 -11.28 7.04
CA ALA A 21 5.76 -10.93 8.11
C ALA A 21 5.33 -9.65 8.82
N ALA A 22 4.92 -8.62 8.08
CA ALA A 22 4.44 -7.37 8.67
C ALA A 22 3.20 -7.55 9.57
N LEU A 23 2.28 -8.45 9.24
CA LEU A 23 1.12 -8.75 10.10
C LEU A 23 1.50 -9.60 11.32
N HIS A 24 2.44 -10.53 11.18
CA HIS A 24 2.98 -11.26 12.32
C HIS A 24 3.72 -10.34 13.30
N ASP A 25 4.51 -9.39 12.81
CA ASP A 25 5.16 -8.39 13.66
C ASP A 25 4.12 -7.51 14.37
N ALA A 26 3.05 -7.11 13.65
CA ALA A 26 1.94 -6.35 14.23
C ALA A 26 1.18 -7.11 15.33
N ALA A 27 1.21 -8.44 15.33
CA ALA A 27 0.64 -9.25 16.41
C ALA A 27 1.39 -9.07 17.75
N GLY A 28 2.60 -8.52 17.74
CA GLY A 28 3.34 -8.14 18.94
C GLY A 28 2.98 -6.77 19.52
N ASP A 29 2.08 -6.01 18.89
CA ASP A 29 1.76 -4.65 19.31
C ASP A 29 0.98 -4.64 20.66
N PRO A 30 1.51 -3.99 21.71
CA PRO A 30 0.88 -3.95 23.03
C PRO A 30 -0.39 -3.10 23.08
N GLU A 31 -0.64 -2.22 22.10
CA GLU A 31 -1.84 -1.38 22.03
C GLU A 31 -3.07 -2.15 21.50
N LEU A 32 -2.87 -3.34 20.94
CA LEU A 32 -3.93 -4.24 20.49
C LEU A 32 -4.49 -5.06 21.66
N ASP A 33 -5.74 -5.51 21.55
CA ASP A 33 -6.26 -6.48 22.50
C ASP A 33 -5.81 -7.91 22.15
N GLU A 34 -5.91 -8.81 23.13
CA GLU A 34 -5.46 -10.19 22.96
C GLU A 34 -6.16 -10.92 21.79
N PRO A 35 -7.50 -10.78 21.59
CA PRO A 35 -8.15 -11.39 20.45
C PRO A 35 -7.60 -10.90 19.10
N THR A 36 -7.31 -9.60 18.96
CA THR A 36 -6.75 -9.05 17.73
C THR A 36 -5.32 -9.55 17.50
N ARG A 37 -4.47 -9.57 18.52
CA ARG A 37 -3.11 -10.14 18.41
C ARG A 37 -3.15 -11.60 17.96
N ALA A 38 -4.01 -12.41 18.60
CA ALA A 38 -4.17 -13.81 18.25
C ALA A 38 -4.69 -14.01 16.81
N ALA A 39 -5.58 -13.14 16.33
CA ALA A 39 -6.07 -13.18 14.96
C ALA A 39 -4.96 -12.84 13.95
N LEU A 40 -4.17 -11.79 14.21
CA LEU A 40 -3.02 -11.40 13.37
C LEU A 40 -1.95 -12.50 13.31
N ALA A 41 -1.70 -13.19 14.42
CA ALA A 41 -0.74 -14.30 14.47
C ALA A 41 -1.17 -15.53 13.66
N ARG A 42 -2.47 -15.67 13.34
CA ARG A 42 -3.07 -16.85 12.69
C ARG A 42 -3.61 -16.57 11.28
N VAL A 43 -3.26 -15.44 10.68
CA VAL A 43 -3.68 -15.11 9.31
C VAL A 43 -3.23 -16.19 8.34
N ASP A 44 -4.07 -16.47 7.33
CA ASP A 44 -3.67 -17.30 6.20
C ASP A 44 -2.65 -16.55 5.33
N PRO A 45 -1.40 -17.03 5.20
CA PRO A 45 -0.36 -16.33 4.44
C PRO A 45 -0.73 -16.08 2.98
N ASP A 46 -1.41 -17.02 2.34
CA ASP A 46 -1.75 -16.91 0.93
C ASP A 46 -2.90 -15.93 0.71
N GLY A 47 -3.92 -15.97 1.56
CA GLY A 47 -4.96 -14.95 1.63
C GLY A 47 -4.38 -13.55 1.78
N VAL A 48 -3.41 -13.34 2.67
CA VAL A 48 -2.75 -12.04 2.88
C VAL A 48 -1.99 -11.58 1.65
N ARG A 49 -1.20 -12.46 1.02
CA ARG A 49 -0.45 -12.13 -0.21
C ARG A 49 -1.39 -11.76 -1.35
N MET A 50 -2.48 -12.52 -1.54
CA MET A 50 -3.50 -12.21 -2.54
C MET A 50 -4.14 -10.85 -2.29
N GLN A 51 -4.51 -10.54 -1.04
CA GLN A 51 -5.09 -9.25 -0.69
C GLN A 51 -4.11 -8.09 -0.94
N ALA A 52 -2.84 -8.23 -0.57
CA ALA A 52 -1.83 -7.21 -0.84
C ALA A 52 -1.68 -6.93 -2.34
N LEU A 53 -1.71 -7.98 -3.19
CA LEU A 53 -1.68 -7.83 -4.64
C LEU A 53 -2.94 -7.13 -5.19
N LEU A 54 -4.12 -7.45 -4.67
CA LEU A 54 -5.38 -6.78 -5.05
C LEU A 54 -5.35 -5.30 -4.68
N VAL A 55 -4.88 -4.97 -3.48
CA VAL A 55 -4.71 -3.58 -3.03
C VAL A 55 -3.73 -2.83 -3.94
N ALA A 56 -2.59 -3.44 -4.25
CA ALA A 56 -1.61 -2.85 -5.17
C ALA A 56 -2.19 -2.63 -6.58
N ARG A 57 -2.94 -3.60 -7.11
CA ARG A 57 -3.63 -3.49 -8.41
C ARG A 57 -4.62 -2.32 -8.43
N LEU A 58 -5.53 -2.28 -7.45
CA LEU A 58 -6.54 -1.22 -7.37
C LEU A 58 -5.91 0.17 -7.22
N ARG A 59 -4.81 0.27 -6.47
CA ARG A 59 -4.08 1.53 -6.33
C ARG A 59 -3.39 1.94 -7.62
N CYS A 60 -2.77 1.00 -8.31
CA CYS A 60 -2.16 1.22 -9.62
C CYS A 60 -3.19 1.73 -10.64
N GLU A 61 -4.38 1.11 -10.69
CA GLU A 61 -5.49 1.56 -11.53
C GLU A 61 -5.93 2.99 -11.20
N ARG A 62 -6.13 3.30 -9.90
CA ARG A 62 -6.46 4.67 -9.47
C ARG A 62 -5.40 5.68 -9.87
N LEU A 63 -4.11 5.31 -9.77
CA LEU A 63 -3.01 6.18 -10.13
C LEU A 63 -2.99 6.47 -11.64
N VAL A 64 -3.08 5.42 -12.47
CA VAL A 64 -3.11 5.56 -13.94
C VAL A 64 -4.31 6.39 -14.40
N GLN A 65 -5.48 6.22 -13.77
CA GLN A 65 -6.65 7.06 -14.05
C GLN A 65 -6.54 8.50 -13.51
N GLY A 66 -5.64 8.72 -12.56
CA GLY A 66 -5.57 9.95 -11.78
C GLY A 66 -4.45 10.91 -12.16
N SER A 67 -3.46 10.46 -12.93
CA SER A 67 -2.30 11.26 -13.34
C SER A 67 -1.90 10.93 -14.78
N ASP A 68 -1.95 11.95 -15.64
CA ASP A 68 -1.54 11.85 -17.05
C ASP A 68 -0.07 11.39 -17.16
N GLU A 69 0.79 11.87 -16.26
CA GLU A 69 2.20 11.46 -16.20
C GLU A 69 2.35 9.96 -15.87
N ALA A 70 1.54 9.44 -14.94
CA ALA A 70 1.56 8.03 -14.61
C ALA A 70 1.06 7.17 -15.79
N ALA A 71 -0.03 7.59 -16.44
CA ALA A 71 -0.56 6.92 -17.63
C ALA A 71 0.47 6.91 -18.76
N HIS A 72 1.08 8.06 -19.06
CA HIS A 72 2.09 8.19 -20.10
C HIS A 72 3.31 7.29 -19.85
N ARG A 73 3.82 7.25 -18.62
CA ARG A 73 4.92 6.35 -18.24
C ARG A 73 4.55 4.88 -18.37
N ALA A 74 3.32 4.52 -17.99
CA ALA A 74 2.84 3.14 -18.08
C ALA A 74 2.73 2.67 -19.53
N GLU A 75 2.34 3.55 -20.46
CA GLU A 75 2.28 3.26 -21.90
C GLU A 75 3.67 3.17 -22.53
N LEU A 76 4.59 4.09 -22.17
CA LEU A 76 5.93 4.17 -22.76
C LEU A 76 6.83 2.99 -22.34
N ASP A 77 6.88 2.69 -21.04
CA ASP A 77 7.65 1.56 -20.49
C ASP A 77 6.92 0.98 -19.26
N PRO A 78 6.06 -0.03 -19.47
CA PRO A 78 5.31 -0.67 -18.40
C PRO A 78 6.20 -1.27 -17.31
N ARG A 79 7.42 -1.73 -17.66
CA ARG A 79 8.34 -2.37 -16.71
C ARG A 79 8.98 -1.32 -15.81
N ALA A 80 9.46 -0.22 -16.37
CA ALA A 80 9.99 0.89 -15.60
C ALA A 80 8.89 1.53 -14.72
N PHE A 81 7.68 1.69 -15.27
CA PHE A 81 6.53 2.17 -14.50
C PHE A 81 6.20 1.23 -13.32
N ALA A 82 6.13 -0.08 -13.55
CA ALA A 82 5.85 -1.04 -12.46
C ALA A 82 6.91 -0.97 -11.35
N ALA A 83 8.19 -0.79 -11.69
CA ALA A 83 9.25 -0.59 -10.71
C ALA A 83 9.06 0.72 -9.92
N LEU A 84 8.76 1.82 -10.62
CA LEU A 84 8.48 3.12 -10.00
C LEU A 84 7.26 3.06 -9.07
N PHE A 85 6.18 2.43 -9.53
CA PHE A 85 4.95 2.23 -8.76
C PHE A 85 5.22 1.45 -7.47
N ARG A 86 6.04 0.38 -7.50
CA ARG A 86 6.39 -0.37 -6.28
C ARG A 86 7.08 0.52 -5.25
N VAL A 87 7.99 1.40 -5.68
CA VAL A 87 8.64 2.36 -4.77
C VAL A 87 7.62 3.33 -4.19
N TYR A 88 6.79 3.95 -5.03
CA TYR A 88 5.71 4.84 -4.61
C TYR A 88 4.75 4.17 -3.62
N HIS A 89 4.33 2.94 -3.91
CA HIS A 89 3.38 2.18 -3.10
C HIS A 89 3.89 1.98 -1.66
N ARG A 90 5.18 1.66 -1.51
CA ARG A 90 5.85 1.50 -0.21
C ARG A 90 6.03 2.82 0.53
N GLU A 91 6.48 3.86 -0.17
CA GLU A 91 6.85 5.12 0.46
C GLU A 91 5.65 6.00 0.82
N VAL A 92 4.56 5.94 0.05
CA VAL A 92 3.41 6.84 0.22
C VAL A 92 2.22 6.11 0.83
N PRO A 93 1.74 6.51 2.02
CA PRO A 93 0.52 5.97 2.62
C PRO A 93 -0.71 6.03 1.70
N MET A 94 -1.57 5.02 1.78
CA MET A 94 -2.82 4.95 1.00
C MET A 94 -3.93 5.74 1.70
N HIS A 95 -3.99 7.04 1.45
CA HIS A 95 -5.09 7.89 1.95
C HIS A 95 -6.12 8.25 0.89
N ALA A 96 -5.80 8.06 -0.41
CA ALA A 96 -6.69 8.44 -1.50
C ALA A 96 -7.64 7.31 -1.90
N SER A 97 -8.95 7.60 -1.85
CA SER A 97 -10.01 6.75 -2.39
C SER A 97 -10.40 7.13 -3.83
N HIS A 98 -10.05 8.35 -4.29
CA HIS A 98 -10.37 8.85 -5.63
C HIS A 98 -9.12 8.98 -6.52
N PRO A 99 -9.22 8.69 -7.84
CA PRO A 99 -8.10 8.78 -8.78
C PRO A 99 -7.35 10.11 -8.73
N SER A 100 -8.06 11.25 -8.79
CA SER A 100 -7.42 12.57 -8.81
C SER A 100 -6.60 12.87 -7.54
N ALA A 101 -6.99 12.34 -6.39
CA ALA A 101 -6.23 12.50 -5.15
C ALA A 101 -4.96 11.63 -5.14
N GLU A 102 -5.03 10.41 -5.69
CA GLU A 102 -3.87 9.53 -5.86
C GLU A 102 -2.86 10.14 -6.84
N GLY A 103 -3.32 10.70 -7.95
CA GLY A 103 -2.46 11.39 -8.93
C GLY A 103 -1.70 12.57 -8.34
N ARG A 104 -2.39 13.47 -7.62
CA ARG A 104 -1.73 14.58 -6.91
C ARG A 104 -0.68 14.11 -5.90
N ALA A 105 -0.97 13.04 -5.17
CA ALA A 105 -0.02 12.47 -4.20
C ALA A 105 1.24 11.92 -4.89
N PHE A 106 1.06 11.26 -6.04
CA PHE A 106 2.16 10.75 -6.86
C PHE A 106 3.03 11.87 -7.45
N GLU A 107 2.43 12.93 -8.00
CA GLU A 107 3.15 14.09 -8.55
C GLU A 107 3.93 14.84 -7.47
N ALA A 108 3.33 15.03 -6.29
CA ALA A 108 4.00 15.61 -5.14
C ALA A 108 5.16 14.73 -4.64
N TRP A 109 5.04 13.41 -4.73
CA TRP A 109 6.11 12.47 -4.41
C TRP A 109 7.25 12.53 -5.44
N LEU A 110 6.95 12.54 -6.74
CA LEU A 110 7.94 12.71 -7.80
C LEU A 110 8.72 14.02 -7.65
N SER A 111 8.00 15.13 -7.42
CA SER A 111 8.61 16.46 -7.27
C SER A 111 9.59 16.54 -6.10
N ARG A 112 9.38 15.75 -5.03
CA ARG A 112 10.30 15.66 -3.88
C ARG A 112 11.54 14.83 -4.15
N ARG A 113 11.48 13.86 -5.08
CA ARG A 113 12.60 12.97 -5.44
C ARG A 113 13.52 13.55 -6.51
N SER A 114 13.03 14.49 -7.30
CA SER A 114 13.81 15.19 -8.33
C SER A 114 14.57 16.41 -7.79
N ARG A 115 14.47 16.70 -6.49
CA ARG A 115 15.25 17.72 -5.78
C ARG A 115 16.37 17.03 -5.01
#